data_AF-A0A6P5PS23-F1
#
_entry.id   AF-A0A6P5PS23-F1
#
_cell.length_a   1.000
_cell.length_b   1.000
_cell.length_c   1.000
_cell.angle_alpha   90.00
_cell.angle_beta   90.00
_cell.angle_gamma   90.00
#
_symmetry.space_group_name_H-M   'P 1'
#
loop_
_entity.id
_entity.type
_entity.pdbx_description
1 polymer ?
#
loop_
_entity_poly.entity_id
_entity_poly.type
_entity_poly.pdbx_seq_one_letter_code
_entity_poly.pdbx_strand_id
1 'polypeptide(L)'
;MKLTMFVVGLLGLLAAPGFAYTVNISGNDGNADGSGQQSVSINGVHNVANIDNNNGWDSWNSLWDYENSFAATRLFSQKSCIVHRMNKEAMPSLQDLDTMVKEQKGKGPGGASPKDLMYSVNPTRVEDLNTFGPKIAGMCRGIPTYVAEEIPGPNQPLYSKKCYTADILWILRMSFCGTSVETY
;
A
#
# COMPACT_ATOMS: atom_id res chain seq x y z
N MET A 1 18.02 -47.09 42.44
CA MET A 1 18.62 -45.75 42.13
C MET A 1 19.80 -46.04 41.21
N LYS A 2 20.00 -45.46 40.01
CA LYS A 2 19.55 -44.25 39.33
C LYS A 2 19.57 -44.54 37.81
N LEU A 3 18.57 -44.05 37.08
CA LEU A 3 18.55 -44.00 35.62
C LEU A 3 19.26 -42.71 35.19
N THR A 4 20.24 -42.77 34.29
CA THR A 4 20.81 -41.57 33.66
C THR A 4 20.59 -41.64 32.15
N MET A 5 19.63 -40.84 31.71
CA MET A 5 19.19 -40.63 30.34
C MET A 5 19.87 -39.36 29.83
N PHE A 6 20.71 -39.48 28.80
CA PHE A 6 21.23 -38.32 28.07
C PHE A 6 20.38 -38.11 26.82
N VAL A 7 19.45 -37.16 26.88
CA VAL A 7 18.82 -36.61 25.67
C VAL A 7 19.65 -35.41 25.26
N VAL A 8 20.40 -35.55 24.16
CA VAL A 8 21.00 -34.42 23.46
C VAL A 8 19.88 -33.77 22.64
N GLY A 9 19.32 -32.68 23.16
CA GLY A 9 18.33 -31.88 22.46
C GLY A 9 18.96 -31.11 21.32
N LEU A 10 18.64 -31.47 20.09
CA LEU A 10 18.93 -30.65 18.91
C LEU A 10 17.94 -29.46 18.92
N LEU A 11 18.35 -28.31 19.46
CA LEU A 11 17.59 -27.07 19.30
C LEU A 11 17.77 -26.59 17.85
N GLY A 12 16.88 -27.03 16.97
CA GLY A 12 16.70 -26.40 15.67
C GLY A 12 16.11 -25.00 15.88
N LEU A 13 16.94 -23.96 15.71
CA LEU A 13 16.46 -22.60 15.59
C LEU A 13 15.83 -22.44 14.20
N LEU A 14 14.58 -22.88 14.07
CA LEU A 14 13.75 -22.55 12.90
C LEU A 14 13.38 -21.07 13.00
N ALA A 15 14.22 -20.18 12.47
CA ALA A 15 13.76 -18.87 12.06
C ALA A 15 12.75 -19.11 10.92
N ALA A 16 11.46 -19.08 11.25
CA ALA A 16 10.40 -19.25 10.27
C ALA A 16 10.53 -18.14 9.20
N PRO A 17 10.84 -18.47 7.94
CA PRO A 17 10.85 -17.48 6.87
C PRO A 17 9.41 -17.27 6.38
N GLY A 18 8.97 -16.00 6.33
CA GLY A 18 8.00 -15.55 5.33
C GLY A 18 6.50 -15.65 5.61
N PHE A 19 6.05 -15.88 6.84
CA PHE A 19 4.61 -15.87 7.12
C PHE A 19 3.99 -14.48 6.94
N ALA A 20 2.75 -14.46 6.45
CA ALA A 20 1.95 -13.25 6.42
C ALA A 20 1.71 -12.75 7.84
N TYR A 21 1.89 -11.46 8.08
CA TYR A 21 1.58 -10.85 9.36
C TYR A 21 1.01 -9.44 9.16
N THR A 22 0.32 -8.92 10.18
CA THR A 22 -0.31 -7.61 10.16
C THR A 22 0.19 -6.78 11.34
N VAL A 23 0.49 -5.50 11.08
CA VAL A 23 0.85 -4.50 12.10
C VAL A 23 -0.11 -3.34 12.01
N ASN A 24 -0.64 -2.91 13.16
CA ASN A 24 -1.44 -1.70 13.25
C ASN A 24 -0.53 -0.51 13.51
N ILE A 25 -0.70 0.53 12.70
CA ILE A 25 0.02 1.80 12.79
C ILE A 25 -0.99 2.84 13.29
N SER A 26 -0.86 3.25 14.54
CA SER A 26 -1.57 4.43 15.04
C SER A 26 -0.93 5.70 14.51
N GLY A 27 -1.74 6.64 14.01
CA GLY A 27 -1.28 8.02 13.81
C GLY A 27 -0.81 8.58 15.15
N ASN A 28 0.32 9.29 15.19
CA ASN A 28 0.70 10.01 16.40
C ASN A 28 -0.09 11.32 16.40
N ASP A 29 -1.09 11.41 17.26
CA ASP A 29 -1.91 12.59 17.48
C ASP A 29 -1.00 13.80 17.74
N GLY A 30 -1.08 14.81 16.87
CA GLY A 30 -0.30 16.02 17.06
C GLY A 30 -0.48 17.11 16.01
N ASN A 31 -0.70 16.76 14.72
CA ASN A 31 -1.13 17.67 13.63
C ASN A 31 -1.20 16.88 12.30
N ALA A 32 -2.28 16.16 12.04
CA ALA A 32 -2.63 15.71 10.70
C ALA A 32 -4.14 15.42 10.67
N ASP A 33 -4.88 16.43 10.23
CA ASP A 33 -6.31 16.38 9.94
C ASP A 33 -6.56 15.25 8.91
N GLY A 34 -7.09 14.10 9.36
CA GLY A 34 -7.73 13.13 8.46
C GLY A 34 -6.98 11.83 8.09
N SER A 35 -5.86 11.45 8.70
CA SER A 35 -5.28 10.10 8.47
C SER A 35 -5.87 9.09 9.47
N GLY A 36 -6.82 8.27 9.03
CA GLY A 36 -7.40 7.22 9.87
C GLY A 36 -6.38 6.20 10.38
N GLN A 37 -6.83 5.25 11.22
CA GLN A 37 -5.95 4.18 11.68
C GLN A 37 -5.56 3.30 10.50
N GLN A 38 -4.25 3.08 10.32
CA GLN A 38 -3.74 2.23 9.26
C GLN A 38 -3.31 0.87 9.79
N SER A 39 -3.51 -0.18 8.99
CA SER A 39 -2.90 -1.49 9.22
C SER A 39 -2.15 -1.93 7.98
N VAL A 40 -0.99 -2.54 8.18
CA VAL A 40 -0.14 -3.03 7.11
C VAL A 40 0.02 -4.53 7.27
N SER A 41 -0.33 -5.28 6.23
CA SER A 41 -0.10 -6.71 6.15
C SER A 41 0.96 -7.02 5.12
N ILE A 42 2.00 -7.76 5.50
CA ILE A 42 3.09 -8.15 4.61
C ILE A 42 3.09 -9.65 4.47
N ASN A 43 3.11 -10.12 3.22
CA ASN A 43 3.30 -11.52 2.89
C ASN A 43 4.54 -11.67 2.01
N GLY A 44 5.65 -12.07 2.66
CA GLY A 44 6.93 -12.26 1.99
C GLY A 44 6.94 -13.44 1.01
N VAL A 45 6.14 -14.48 1.25
CA VAL A 45 6.03 -15.64 0.35
C VAL A 45 5.36 -15.26 -0.97
N HIS A 46 4.34 -14.40 -0.92
CA HIS A 46 3.63 -13.92 -2.11
C HIS A 46 4.11 -12.55 -2.59
N ASN A 47 5.20 -12.02 -2.05
CA ASN A 47 5.80 -10.74 -2.43
C ASN A 47 4.76 -9.60 -2.54
N VAL A 48 3.90 -9.47 -1.53
CA VAL A 48 2.77 -8.53 -1.54
C VAL A 48 2.64 -7.81 -0.19
N ALA A 49 2.27 -6.53 -0.24
CA ALA A 49 1.86 -5.76 0.91
C ALA A 49 0.41 -5.27 0.74
N ASN A 50 -0.35 -5.26 1.82
CA ASN A 50 -1.70 -4.69 1.90
C ASN A 50 -1.70 -3.58 2.95
N ILE A 51 -2.23 -2.41 2.62
CA ILE A 51 -2.37 -1.28 3.54
C ILE A 51 -3.85 -0.92 3.60
N ASP A 52 -4.46 -1.06 4.77
CA ASP A 52 -5.82 -0.64 5.03
C ASP A 52 -5.81 0.67 5.80
N ASN A 53 -6.57 1.66 5.34
CA ASN A 53 -6.81 2.90 6.05
C ASN A 53 -8.27 2.96 6.47
N ASN A 54 -8.50 2.87 7.79
CA ASN A 54 -9.83 2.96 8.36
C ASN A 54 -10.11 4.39 8.83
N ASN A 55 -10.75 5.17 7.96
CA ASN A 55 -11.07 6.58 8.16
C ASN A 55 -12.55 6.88 7.86
N GLY A 56 -13.46 6.03 8.31
CA GLY A 56 -14.89 6.19 8.06
C GLY A 56 -15.22 6.23 6.56
N TRP A 57 -15.85 7.30 6.09
CA TRP A 57 -16.23 7.47 4.67
C TRP A 57 -15.01 7.61 3.75
N ASP A 58 -13.88 8.07 4.25
CA ASP A 58 -12.62 8.22 3.51
C ASP A 58 -11.69 7.02 3.69
N SER A 59 -12.25 5.86 4.03
CA SER A 59 -11.51 4.62 4.10
C SER A 59 -11.08 4.14 2.71
N TRP A 60 -9.91 3.53 2.63
CA TRP A 60 -9.38 2.94 1.41
C TRP A 60 -8.50 1.73 1.76
N ASN A 61 -8.24 0.90 0.76
CA ASN A 61 -7.35 -0.25 0.86
C ASN A 61 -6.38 -0.24 -0.33
N SER A 62 -5.09 -0.48 -0.11
CA SER A 62 -4.06 -0.53 -1.16
C SER A 62 -3.32 -1.86 -1.13
N LEU A 63 -3.21 -2.52 -2.27
CA LEU A 63 -2.44 -3.75 -2.47
C LEU A 63 -1.26 -3.46 -3.39
N TRP A 64 -0.05 -3.76 -2.94
CA TRP A 64 1.18 -3.61 -3.70
C TRP A 64 1.71 -4.98 -4.09
N ASP A 65 1.60 -5.32 -5.37
CA ASP A 65 2.10 -6.57 -5.94
C ASP A 65 3.49 -6.36 -6.54
N TYR A 66 4.51 -6.65 -5.72
CA TYR A 66 5.91 -6.46 -6.11
C TYR A 66 6.35 -7.44 -7.20
N GLU A 67 5.69 -8.59 -7.33
CA GLU A 67 5.97 -9.58 -8.38
C GLU A 67 5.59 -9.04 -9.76
N ASN A 68 4.40 -8.46 -9.88
CA ASN A 68 3.91 -7.88 -11.14
C ASN A 68 4.26 -6.38 -11.30
N SER A 69 4.85 -5.75 -10.29
CA SER A 69 5.20 -4.31 -10.26
C SER A 69 4.00 -3.37 -10.46
N PHE A 70 2.82 -3.80 -9.99
CA PHE A 70 1.59 -3.01 -9.98
C PHE A 70 1.11 -2.81 -8.55
N ALA A 71 0.48 -1.67 -8.31
CA ALA A 71 -0.28 -1.41 -7.09
C ALA A 71 -1.72 -1.06 -7.48
N ALA A 72 -2.64 -1.43 -6.60
CA ALA A 72 -4.05 -1.15 -6.73
C ALA A 72 -4.57 -0.51 -5.45
N THR A 73 -5.33 0.58 -5.56
CA THR A 73 -5.96 1.24 -4.43
C THR A 73 -7.46 1.28 -4.65
N ARG A 74 -8.20 0.64 -3.74
CA ARG A 74 -9.66 0.66 -3.69
C ARG A 74 -10.11 1.85 -2.86
N LEU A 75 -10.82 2.77 -3.51
CA LEU A 75 -11.36 3.98 -2.92
C LEU A 75 -12.83 3.75 -2.58
N PHE A 76 -13.16 3.58 -1.29
CA PHE A 76 -14.51 3.13 -0.92
C PHE A 76 -15.58 4.21 -1.17
N SER A 77 -15.27 5.49 -0.91
CA SER A 77 -16.19 6.61 -1.20
C SER A 77 -16.54 6.73 -2.69
N GLN A 78 -15.57 6.44 -3.56
CA GLN A 78 -15.72 6.48 -5.02
C GLN A 78 -16.19 5.14 -5.62
N LYS A 79 -16.26 4.07 -4.83
CA LYS A 79 -16.59 2.71 -5.28
C LYS A 79 -15.74 2.28 -6.49
N SER A 80 -14.48 2.70 -6.54
CA SER A 80 -13.56 2.45 -7.64
C SER A 80 -12.30 1.72 -7.16
N CYS A 81 -11.64 1.02 -8.06
CA CYS A 81 -10.27 0.53 -7.88
C CYS A 81 -9.36 1.23 -8.88
N ILE A 82 -8.26 1.79 -8.41
CA ILE A 82 -7.29 2.49 -9.24
C ILE A 82 -6.02 1.66 -9.28
N VAL A 83 -5.60 1.24 -10.48
CA VAL A 83 -4.38 0.45 -10.70
C VAL A 83 -3.32 1.32 -11.34
N HIS A 84 -2.08 1.22 -10.88
CA HIS A 84 -0.95 1.93 -11.48
C HIS A 84 0.33 1.10 -11.37
N ARG A 85 1.31 1.41 -12.22
CA ARG A 85 2.65 0.83 -12.11
C ARG A 85 3.33 1.40 -10.86
N MET A 86 4.05 0.55 -10.13
CA MET A 86 4.81 0.98 -8.95
C MET A 86 6.04 1.79 -9.36
N ASN A 87 6.23 2.95 -8.74
CA ASN A 87 7.45 3.73 -8.89
C ASN A 87 8.51 3.20 -7.91
N LYS A 88 9.53 2.51 -8.44
CA LYS A 88 10.58 1.87 -7.64
C LYS A 88 11.53 2.86 -6.97
N GLU A 89 11.57 4.11 -7.41
CA GLU A 89 12.40 5.15 -6.81
C GLU A 89 11.69 5.81 -5.61
N ALA A 90 10.35 5.89 -5.68
CA ALA A 90 9.53 6.47 -4.63
C ALA A 90 9.07 5.44 -3.60
N MET A 91 8.52 4.32 -4.06
CA MET A 91 7.94 3.26 -3.23
C MET A 91 9.02 2.34 -2.67
N PRO A 92 8.98 2.00 -1.36
CA PRO A 92 9.98 1.15 -0.75
C PRO A 92 9.89 -0.29 -1.28
N SER A 93 11.02 -1.01 -1.28
CA SER A 93 10.99 -2.46 -1.46
C SER A 93 10.15 -3.13 -0.37
N LEU A 94 9.69 -4.36 -0.59
CA LEU A 94 8.94 -5.10 0.42
C LEU A 94 9.73 -5.26 1.73
N GLN A 95 11.05 -5.49 1.62
CA GLN A 95 11.95 -5.62 2.77
C GLN A 95 12.10 -4.29 3.53
N ASP A 96 12.21 -3.18 2.81
CA ASP A 96 12.31 -1.86 3.42
C ASP A 96 11.00 -1.49 4.11
N LEU A 97 9.85 -1.77 3.48
CA LEU A 97 8.53 -1.59 4.08
C LEU A 97 8.36 -2.44 5.35
N ASP A 98 8.76 -3.71 5.30
CA ASP A 98 8.77 -4.64 6.43
C ASP A 98 9.57 -4.09 7.62
N THR A 99 10.77 -3.60 7.33
CA THR A 99 11.65 -2.98 8.32
C THR A 99 11.03 -1.71 8.90
N MET A 100 10.56 -0.81 8.03
CA MET A 100 9.93 0.47 8.43
C MET A 100 8.72 0.26 9.32
N VAL A 101 7.85 -0.72 9.00
CA VAL A 101 6.62 -0.99 9.74
C VAL A 101 6.91 -1.63 11.11
N LYS A 102 7.82 -2.61 11.17
CA LYS A 102 8.20 -3.27 12.44
C LYS A 102 8.87 -2.32 13.42
N GLU A 103 9.74 -1.46 12.92
CA GLU A 103 10.54 -0.57 13.75
C GLU A 103 9.91 0.83 13.89
N GLN A 104 8.84 1.11 13.15
CA GLN A 104 8.25 2.44 12.97
C GLN A 104 9.30 3.50 12.57
N LYS A 105 10.33 3.08 11.82
CA LYS A 105 11.46 3.93 11.41
C LYS A 105 10.97 5.09 10.54
N GLY A 106 11.38 6.31 10.91
CA GLY A 106 10.98 7.54 10.22
C GLY A 106 9.68 8.16 10.75
N LYS A 107 9.00 7.52 11.70
CA LYS A 107 7.86 8.11 12.42
C LYS A 107 8.37 9.04 13.52
N GLY A 108 8.09 10.35 13.41
CA GLY A 108 8.35 11.33 14.48
C GLY A 108 9.07 12.62 14.03
N PRO A 109 9.33 13.55 14.96
CA PRO A 109 10.00 14.82 14.67
C PRO A 109 11.42 14.57 14.14
N GLY A 110 11.68 14.88 12.87
CA GLY A 110 12.96 14.65 12.20
C GLY A 110 12.99 13.50 11.19
N GLY A 111 11.87 12.78 10.99
CA GLY A 111 11.71 11.87 9.86
C GLY A 111 11.70 12.61 8.52
N ALA A 112 12.07 11.92 7.44
CA ALA A 112 11.93 12.47 6.08
C ALA A 112 10.45 12.74 5.78
N SER A 113 10.16 13.83 5.06
CA SER A 113 8.81 14.09 4.58
C SER A 113 8.34 12.97 3.66
N PRO A 114 7.04 12.63 3.66
CA PRO A 114 6.48 11.70 2.68
C PRO A 114 6.84 12.14 1.26
N LYS A 115 7.14 11.18 0.39
CA LYS A 115 7.28 11.45 -1.05
C LYS A 115 5.90 11.63 -1.65
N ASP A 116 5.71 12.68 -2.46
CA ASP A 116 4.45 12.91 -3.16
C ASP A 116 4.48 12.25 -4.56
N LEU A 117 3.49 11.42 -4.84
CA LEU A 117 3.21 10.83 -6.15
C LEU A 117 1.84 11.30 -6.62
N MET A 118 1.76 11.73 -7.88
CA MET A 118 0.52 12.18 -8.48
C MET A 118 0.23 11.41 -9.74
N TYR A 119 -1.02 10.99 -9.91
CA TYR A 119 -1.45 10.14 -10.99
C TYR A 119 -2.63 10.76 -11.73
N SER A 120 -2.61 10.64 -13.07
CA SER A 120 -3.77 10.92 -13.91
C SER A 120 -4.55 9.63 -14.12
N VAL A 121 -5.81 9.61 -13.68
CA VAL A 121 -6.71 8.46 -13.86
C VAL A 121 -7.31 8.51 -15.26
N ASN A 122 -7.11 7.42 -16.02
CA ASN A 122 -7.77 7.24 -17.31
C ASN A 122 -9.26 6.96 -17.07
N PRO A 123 -10.20 7.70 -17.70
CA PRO A 123 -11.64 7.47 -17.52
C PRO A 123 -12.12 6.14 -18.13
N THR A 124 -11.31 5.49 -18.96
CA THR A 124 -11.64 4.20 -19.57
C THR A 124 -11.50 3.08 -18.55
N ARG A 125 -12.59 2.32 -18.36
CA ARG A 125 -12.60 1.16 -17.47
C ARG A 125 -11.73 0.04 -18.03
N VAL A 126 -11.03 -0.66 -17.13
CA VAL A 126 -10.35 -1.92 -17.44
C VAL A 126 -11.36 -3.03 -17.65
N GLU A 127 -11.28 -3.71 -18.79
CA GLU A 127 -12.11 -4.88 -19.10
C GLU A 127 -11.52 -6.18 -18.55
N ASP A 128 -10.22 -6.42 -18.76
CA ASP A 128 -9.52 -7.61 -18.28
C ASP A 128 -8.56 -7.30 -17.12
N LEU A 129 -9.00 -7.60 -15.91
CA LEU A 129 -8.19 -7.42 -14.70
C LEU A 129 -6.98 -8.37 -14.63
N ASN A 130 -6.99 -9.48 -15.37
CA ASN A 130 -5.91 -10.48 -15.28
C ASN A 130 -4.57 -9.94 -15.81
N THR A 131 -4.61 -8.86 -16.60
CA THR A 131 -3.41 -8.15 -17.08
C THR A 131 -2.54 -7.60 -15.93
N PHE A 132 -3.11 -7.43 -14.73
CA PHE A 132 -2.40 -6.97 -13.53
C PHE A 132 -2.03 -8.09 -12.55
N GLY A 133 -2.30 -9.34 -12.92
CA GLY A 133 -2.05 -10.51 -12.08
C GLY A 133 -3.21 -10.86 -11.12
N PRO A 134 -3.18 -12.09 -10.56
CA PRO A 134 -4.32 -12.65 -9.83
C PRO A 134 -4.60 -11.93 -8.50
N LYS A 135 -3.59 -11.33 -7.87
CA LYS A 135 -3.72 -10.61 -6.59
C LYS A 135 -4.57 -9.34 -6.75
N ILE A 136 -4.23 -8.50 -7.73
CA ILE A 136 -5.00 -7.30 -8.06
C ILE A 136 -6.35 -7.67 -8.67
N ALA A 137 -6.41 -8.67 -9.56
CA ALA A 137 -7.67 -9.13 -10.12
C ALA A 137 -8.65 -9.60 -9.03
N GLY A 138 -8.16 -10.28 -7.99
CA GLY A 138 -8.94 -10.66 -6.82
C GLY A 138 -9.44 -9.45 -6.02
N MET A 139 -8.56 -8.51 -5.70
CA MET A 139 -8.90 -7.29 -4.92
C MET A 139 -9.96 -6.42 -5.62
N CYS A 140 -9.86 -6.27 -6.94
CA CYS A 140 -10.67 -5.34 -7.72
C CYS A 140 -11.86 -6.00 -8.44
N ARG A 141 -12.08 -7.30 -8.21
CA ARG A 141 -13.18 -8.06 -8.81
C ARG A 141 -14.54 -7.43 -8.49
N GLY A 142 -15.33 -7.17 -9.54
CA GLY A 142 -16.68 -6.60 -9.41
C GLY A 142 -16.72 -5.11 -9.09
N ILE A 143 -15.57 -4.43 -9.16
CA ILE A 143 -15.43 -2.99 -8.88
C ILE A 143 -14.99 -2.30 -10.18
N PRO A 144 -15.62 -1.17 -10.55
CA PRO A 144 -15.11 -0.31 -11.62
C PRO A 144 -13.62 -0.01 -11.41
N THR A 145 -12.79 -0.50 -12.33
CA THR A 145 -11.34 -0.41 -12.23
C THR A 145 -10.78 0.48 -13.32
N TYR A 146 -9.86 1.37 -12.97
CA TYR A 146 -9.25 2.35 -13.87
C TYR A 146 -7.74 2.31 -13.75
N VAL A 147 -7.05 2.54 -14.86
CA VAL A 147 -5.59 2.69 -14.85
C VAL A 147 -5.24 4.15 -14.57
N ALA A 148 -4.22 4.37 -13.75
CA ALA A 148 -3.64 5.68 -13.57
C ALA A 148 -2.17 5.71 -13.96
N GLU A 149 -1.78 6.79 -14.64
CA GLU A 149 -0.41 7.03 -15.08
C GLU A 149 0.23 8.10 -14.20
N GLU A 150 1.48 7.86 -13.79
CA GLU A 150 2.19 8.82 -12.96
C GLU A 150 2.51 10.09 -13.74
N ILE A 151 2.20 11.24 -13.14
CA ILE A 151 2.47 12.55 -13.69
C ILE A 151 3.89 12.94 -13.28
N PRO A 152 4.81 13.17 -14.24
CA PRO A 152 6.14 13.64 -13.92
C PRO A 152 6.09 14.97 -13.15
N GLY A 153 6.91 15.09 -12.10
CA GLY A 153 6.96 16.23 -11.18
C GLY A 153 6.80 17.65 -11.80
N PRO A 154 7.45 18.01 -12.93
CA PRO A 154 7.30 19.36 -13.51
C PRO A 154 5.91 19.65 -14.09
N ASN A 155 5.06 18.65 -14.33
CA ASN A 155 3.76 18.79 -15.01
C ASN A 155 2.56 18.81 -14.05
N GLN A 156 2.81 18.76 -12.74
CA GLN A 156 1.76 18.77 -11.72
C GLN A 156 0.77 19.97 -11.78
N PRO A 157 1.15 21.20 -12.18
CA PRO A 157 0.24 22.34 -12.19
C PRO A 157 -0.90 22.26 -13.22
N LEU A 158 -0.83 21.33 -14.18
CA LEU A 158 -1.77 21.23 -15.32
C LEU A 158 -2.96 20.29 -15.08
N TYR A 159 -2.95 19.51 -13.98
CA TYR A 159 -4.00 18.54 -13.71
C TYR A 159 -5.09 19.13 -12.79
N SER A 160 -6.36 18.89 -13.16
CA SER A 160 -7.52 19.49 -12.50
C SER A 160 -7.61 19.11 -11.03
N LYS A 161 -7.91 20.10 -10.19
CA LYS A 161 -7.88 20.13 -8.70
C LYS A 161 -8.75 19.09 -7.96
N LYS A 162 -9.36 18.10 -8.63
CA LYS A 162 -10.17 17.05 -7.98
C LYS A 162 -9.36 15.76 -7.93
N CYS A 163 -8.50 15.65 -6.92
CA CYS A 163 -7.74 14.45 -6.64
C CYS A 163 -8.26 13.79 -5.36
N TYR A 164 -8.24 12.46 -5.32
CA TYR A 164 -8.30 11.74 -4.05
C TYR A 164 -6.88 11.50 -3.56
N THR A 165 -6.61 11.86 -2.31
CA THR A 165 -5.28 11.68 -1.71
C THR A 165 -5.32 10.55 -0.69
N ALA A 166 -4.49 9.54 -0.90
CA ALA A 166 -4.22 8.47 0.05
C ALA A 166 -2.82 8.67 0.63
N ASP A 167 -2.73 9.08 1.89
CA ASP A 167 -1.47 9.10 2.64
C ASP A 167 -1.14 7.68 3.10
N ILE A 168 -0.08 7.08 2.58
CA ILE A 168 0.36 5.75 2.96
C ILE A 168 1.47 5.89 3.98
N LEU A 169 1.13 5.59 5.24
CA LEU A 169 1.99 5.79 6.41
C LEU A 169 2.60 7.21 6.40
N TRP A 170 3.78 7.37 6.98
CA TRP A 170 4.58 8.60 6.89
C TRP A 170 5.51 8.60 5.65
N ILE A 171 5.34 7.66 4.71
CA ILE A 171 6.32 7.42 3.64
C ILE A 171 5.92 8.04 2.30
N LEU A 172 4.64 8.03 1.98
CA LEU A 172 4.14 8.35 0.65
C LEU A 172 2.79 9.06 0.74
N ARG A 173 2.59 10.05 -0.13
CA ARG A 173 1.29 10.63 -0.42
C ARG A 173 0.95 10.36 -1.88
N MET A 174 -0.17 9.70 -2.13
CA MET A 174 -0.59 9.33 -3.47
C MET A 174 -1.88 10.05 -3.85
N SER A 175 -1.80 10.87 -4.89
CA SER A 175 -2.92 11.68 -5.38
C SER A 175 -3.44 11.14 -6.71
N PHE A 176 -4.67 10.64 -6.74
CA PHE A 176 -5.34 10.14 -7.94
C PHE A 176 -6.29 11.20 -8.49
N CYS A 177 -5.93 11.81 -9.62
CA CYS A 177 -6.62 12.94 -10.20
C CYS A 177 -7.40 12.52 -11.45
N GLY A 178 -8.71 12.79 -11.47
CA GLY A 178 -9.53 12.63 -12.67
C GLY A 178 -9.34 13.80 -13.65
N THR A 179 -9.69 13.59 -14.92
CA THR A 179 -9.91 14.70 -15.85
C THR A 179 -11.26 15.35 -15.53
N SER A 180 -11.44 16.64 -15.85
CA SER A 180 -12.61 17.43 -15.45
C SER A 180 -13.96 17.01 -16.05
N VAL A 181 -14.01 15.87 -16.76
CA VAL A 181 -15.19 15.35 -17.44
C VAL A 181 -15.43 13.95 -16.89
N GLU A 182 -16.55 13.81 -16.17
CA GLU A 182 -17.04 12.61 -15.47
C GLU A 182 -16.58 12.42 -14.02
N THR A 183 -17.54 12.79 -13.17
CA THR A 183 -17.72 12.42 -11.77
C THR A 183 -17.63 10.90 -11.61
N TYR A 184 -16.80 10.46 -10.67
CA TYR A 184 -16.79 9.10 -10.10
C TYR A 184 -18.18 8.69 -9.59
#